data_AF-A0A530GQ82-F1
#
_entry.id   AF-A0A530GQ82-F1
#
_cell.length_a   1.000
_cell.length_b   1.000
_cell.length_c   1.000
_cell.angle_alpha   90.00
_cell.angle_beta   90.00
_cell.angle_gamma   90.00
#
_symmetry.space_group_name_H-M   'P 1'
#
loop_
_entity.id
_entity.type
_entity.pdbx_description
1 polymer ?
#
loop_
_entity_poly.entity_id
_entity_poly.type
_entity_poly.pdbx_seq_one_letter_code
_entity_poly.pdbx_strand_id
1 'polypeptide(L)'
;FKSAVDVTQGHLIPFVDFTPDWKGWRSLGLSPDSIFQTSTVRDEFFKRFMNSVITSVGASALAIIIGSLAAYGLVRYRYKFAWFRNEDISFFFLSQLILPPVVLALPFLVLYREVALLDTRIGLVLLYTLMVLPIVIWIMRDQFNSIPVELEEAALVDGLSIWGAFFRIVMPIALPGMVAAFILAMVLCW
;
A
#
# COMPACT_ATOMS: atom_id res chain seq x y z
N PHE A 1 11.31 -1.03 30.02
CA PHE A 1 9.90 -0.68 29.81
C PHE A 1 9.22 -0.51 31.15
N LYS A 2 8.21 0.34 31.19
CA LYS A 2 7.43 0.63 32.40
C LYS A 2 6.61 -0.62 32.77
N SER A 3 6.57 -1.02 34.05
CA SER A 3 5.73 -2.14 34.46
C SER A 3 4.24 -1.73 34.43
N ALA A 4 3.32 -2.70 34.35
CA ALA A 4 1.88 -2.38 34.35
C ALA A 4 1.48 -1.58 35.60
N VAL A 5 2.07 -1.89 36.75
CA VAL A 5 1.84 -1.18 38.03
C VAL A 5 2.28 0.28 37.91
N ASP A 6 3.49 0.51 37.42
CA ASP A 6 4.00 1.88 37.22
C ASP A 6 3.11 2.65 36.25
N VAL A 7 2.61 2.01 35.18
CA VAL A 7 1.73 2.65 34.19
C VAL A 7 0.48 3.18 34.90
N THR A 8 -0.16 2.34 35.72
CA THR A 8 -1.37 2.71 36.46
C THR A 8 -1.14 3.76 37.54
N GLN A 9 0.07 3.85 38.10
CA GLN A 9 0.43 4.82 39.14
C GLN A 9 0.89 6.17 38.58
N GLY A 10 0.95 6.34 37.26
CA GLY A 10 1.33 7.62 36.65
C GLY A 10 2.82 7.98 36.77
N HIS A 11 3.71 7.03 37.07
CA HIS A 11 5.16 7.24 37.14
C HIS A 11 5.77 7.65 35.78
N LEU A 12 6.24 8.87 35.58
CA LEU A 12 6.64 9.32 34.24
C LEU A 12 8.15 9.27 34.03
N ILE A 13 8.93 9.53 35.08
CA ILE A 13 10.35 9.75 34.99
C ILE A 13 11.10 8.41 35.16
N PRO A 14 11.82 7.93 34.13
CA PRO A 14 12.60 6.71 34.26
C PRO A 14 13.75 6.90 35.25
N PHE A 15 14.07 5.84 36.01
CA PHE A 15 15.10 5.81 37.05
C PHE A 15 14.84 6.66 38.29
N VAL A 16 13.74 7.43 38.30
CA VAL A 16 13.28 8.21 39.46
C VAL A 16 11.96 7.64 39.97
N ASP A 17 10.94 7.59 39.10
CA ASP A 17 9.60 7.12 39.47
C ASP A 17 9.47 5.60 39.29
N PHE A 18 10.23 5.00 38.37
CA PHE A 18 10.21 3.56 38.14
C PHE A 18 11.55 3.04 37.59
N THR A 19 11.80 1.74 37.78
CA THR A 19 12.94 1.05 37.18
C THR A 19 12.54 0.41 35.85
N PRO A 20 13.22 0.70 34.73
CA PRO A 20 12.88 0.09 33.44
C PRO A 20 13.06 -1.43 33.47
N ASP A 21 11.97 -2.16 33.21
CA ASP A 21 11.94 -3.63 33.20
C ASP A 21 11.96 -4.18 31.76
N TRP A 22 12.65 -5.30 31.56
CA TRP A 22 12.79 -5.98 30.27
C TRP A 22 11.72 -7.05 30.02
N LYS A 23 10.73 -7.22 30.92
CA LYS A 23 9.67 -8.24 30.81
C LYS A 23 9.05 -8.38 29.41
N GLY A 24 8.67 -7.27 28.77
CA GLY A 24 8.07 -7.30 27.42
C GLY A 24 9.03 -7.71 26.30
N TRP A 25 10.34 -7.55 26.52
CA TRP A 25 11.38 -7.89 25.54
C TRP A 25 11.88 -9.32 25.75
N ARG A 26 11.76 -9.83 26.98
CA ARG A 26 12.12 -11.21 27.32
C ARG A 26 11.23 -12.23 26.59
N SER A 27 9.94 -11.93 26.40
CA SER A 27 9.03 -12.79 25.60
C SER A 27 9.42 -12.84 24.12
N LEU A 28 9.98 -11.76 23.57
CA LEU A 28 10.50 -11.69 22.20
C LEU A 28 11.96 -12.16 22.08
N GLY A 29 12.62 -12.58 23.17
CA GLY A 29 14.05 -12.95 23.15
C GLY A 29 14.99 -11.78 22.81
N LEU A 30 14.59 -10.55 23.14
CA LEU A 30 15.33 -9.31 22.91
C LEU A 30 15.79 -8.63 24.21
N SER A 31 15.71 -9.33 25.35
CA SER A 31 16.26 -8.82 26.62
C SER A 31 17.79 -9.00 26.66
N PRO A 32 18.53 -8.23 27.48
CA PRO A 32 19.98 -8.38 27.62
C PRO A 32 20.44 -9.81 27.87
N ASP A 33 19.65 -10.58 28.64
CA ASP A 33 19.95 -11.97 28.99
C ASP A 33 19.69 -12.98 27.86
N SER A 34 18.81 -12.65 26.90
CA SER A 34 18.31 -13.57 25.86
C SER A 34 18.72 -13.18 24.45
N ILE A 35 19.27 -11.98 24.25
CA ILE A 35 19.59 -11.45 22.91
C ILE A 35 20.65 -12.29 22.17
N PHE A 36 21.62 -12.85 22.89
CA PHE A 36 22.66 -13.72 22.34
C PHE A 36 22.22 -15.19 22.23
N GLN A 37 21.01 -15.53 22.72
CA GLN A 37 20.46 -16.87 22.61
C GLN A 37 19.60 -16.98 21.34
N THR A 38 19.51 -18.18 20.78
CA THR A 38 18.55 -18.48 19.71
C THR A 38 17.15 -18.50 20.30
N SER A 39 16.24 -17.69 19.75
CA SER A 39 14.85 -17.60 20.19
C SER A 39 13.93 -17.85 19.01
N THR A 40 13.21 -18.97 19.06
CA THR A 40 12.22 -19.33 18.03
C THR A 40 11.13 -18.27 17.90
N VAL A 41 10.71 -17.67 19.02
CA VAL A 41 9.71 -16.60 19.05
C VAL A 41 10.22 -15.35 18.32
N ARG A 42 11.49 -14.99 18.54
CA ARG A 42 12.13 -13.87 17.85
C ARG A 42 12.16 -14.10 16.34
N ASP A 43 12.61 -15.29 15.95
CA ASP A 43 12.80 -15.65 14.54
C ASP A 43 11.45 -15.73 13.81
N GLU A 44 10.41 -16.29 14.44
CA GLU A 44 9.05 -16.29 13.90
C GLU A 44 8.46 -14.88 13.79
N PHE A 45 8.66 -14.03 14.81
CA PHE A 45 8.21 -12.65 14.79
C PHE A 45 8.83 -11.89 13.62
N PHE A 46 10.16 -11.94 13.46
CA PHE A 46 10.84 -11.28 12.35
C PHE A 46 10.41 -11.83 11.00
N LYS A 47 10.19 -13.14 10.88
CA LYS A 47 9.70 -13.77 9.65
C LYS A 47 8.30 -13.25 9.28
N ARG A 48 7.38 -13.19 10.23
CA ARG A 48 6.00 -12.67 10.01
C ARG A 48 6.02 -11.18 9.70
N PHE A 49 6.78 -10.40 10.46
CA PHE A 49 6.96 -8.97 10.22
C PHE A 49 7.52 -8.69 8.83
N MET A 50 8.56 -9.42 8.42
CA MET A 50 9.16 -9.27 7.10
C MET A 50 8.20 -9.68 5.98
N ASN A 51 7.39 -10.73 6.19
CA ASN A 51 6.33 -11.08 5.24
C ASN A 51 5.35 -9.92 5.07
N SER A 52 4.83 -9.33 6.16
CA SER A 52 3.92 -8.17 6.10
C SER A 52 4.54 -6.97 5.40
N VAL A 53 5.80 -6.64 5.70
CA VAL A 53 6.52 -5.53 5.04
C VAL A 53 6.66 -5.78 3.53
N ILE A 54 7.09 -6.99 3.14
CA ILE A 54 7.25 -7.35 1.73
C ILE A 54 5.90 -7.30 1.01
N THR A 55 4.84 -7.85 1.60
CA THR A 55 3.52 -7.89 0.98
C THR A 55 2.89 -6.50 0.86
N SER A 56 2.98 -5.67 1.91
CA SER A 56 2.35 -4.34 1.91
C SER A 56 3.09 -3.37 0.99
N VAL A 57 4.43 -3.34 1.04
CA VAL A 57 5.24 -2.50 0.14
C VAL A 57 5.12 -2.97 -1.31
N GLY A 58 5.20 -4.28 -1.54
CA GLY A 58 5.09 -4.86 -2.89
C GLY A 58 3.73 -4.58 -3.53
N ALA A 59 2.65 -4.79 -2.78
CA ALA A 59 1.29 -4.54 -3.26
C ALA A 59 1.06 -3.05 -3.54
N SER A 60 1.51 -2.18 -2.63
CA SER A 60 1.34 -0.73 -2.77
C SER A 60 2.13 -0.16 -3.94
N ALA A 61 3.37 -0.62 -4.14
CA ALA A 61 4.18 -0.22 -5.28
C ALA A 61 3.52 -0.66 -6.60
N LEU A 62 3.05 -1.91 -6.68
CA LEU A 62 2.39 -2.42 -7.87
C LEU A 62 1.07 -1.68 -8.14
N ALA A 63 0.29 -1.39 -7.10
CA ALA A 63 -0.95 -0.62 -7.20
C ALA A 63 -0.69 0.80 -7.70
N ILE A 64 0.38 1.46 -7.25
CA ILE A 64 0.78 2.79 -7.74
C ILE A 64 1.15 2.75 -9.22
N ILE A 65 1.94 1.76 -9.65
CA ILE A 65 2.34 1.63 -11.05
C ILE A 65 1.10 1.46 -11.94
N ILE A 66 0.27 0.46 -11.63
CA ILE A 66 -0.90 0.12 -12.45
C ILE A 66 -1.96 1.22 -12.34
N GLY A 67 -2.23 1.69 -11.12
CA GLY A 67 -3.25 2.68 -10.84
C GLY A 67 -2.91 4.05 -11.42
N SER A 68 -1.64 4.45 -11.44
CA SER A 68 -1.21 5.69 -12.09
C SER A 68 -1.38 5.61 -13.61
N LEU A 69 -1.02 4.49 -14.24
CA LEU A 69 -1.24 4.30 -15.67
C LEU A 69 -2.74 4.33 -16.02
N ALA A 70 -3.58 3.64 -15.24
CA ALA A 70 -5.02 3.64 -15.42
C ALA A 70 -5.63 5.03 -15.22
N ALA A 71 -5.25 5.72 -14.15
CA ALA A 71 -5.73 7.06 -13.82
C ALA A 71 -5.33 8.08 -14.90
N TYR A 72 -4.07 8.08 -15.34
CA TYR A 72 -3.61 8.96 -16.40
C TYR A 72 -4.35 8.70 -17.71
N GLY A 73 -4.57 7.43 -18.06
CA GLY A 73 -5.44 7.02 -19.16
C GLY A 73 -6.83 7.66 -19.06
N LEU A 74 -7.48 7.49 -17.90
CA LEU A 74 -8.84 7.99 -17.64
C LEU A 74 -8.96 9.52 -17.60
N VAL A 75 -7.86 10.24 -17.36
CA VAL A 75 -7.83 11.71 -17.36
C VAL A 75 -7.57 12.26 -18.74
N ARG A 76 -6.59 11.71 -19.48
CA ARG A 76 -6.12 12.30 -20.74
C ARG A 76 -6.84 11.78 -21.98
N TYR A 77 -7.38 10.56 -21.95
CA TYR A 77 -8.05 9.96 -23.11
C TYR A 77 -9.54 9.84 -22.89
N ARG A 78 -10.33 10.07 -23.94
CA ARG A 78 -11.78 9.85 -23.89
C ARG A 78 -12.10 8.43 -24.35
N TYR A 79 -12.32 7.53 -23.40
CA TYR A 79 -12.76 6.18 -23.69
C TYR A 79 -14.27 6.15 -23.93
N LYS A 80 -14.65 5.39 -24.96
CA LYS A 80 -16.03 5.00 -25.23
C LYS A 80 -16.02 3.49 -25.49
N PHE A 81 -16.16 2.71 -24.43
CA PHE A 81 -16.23 1.26 -24.55
C PHE A 81 -17.69 0.82 -24.41
N ALA A 82 -18.31 0.52 -25.56
CA ALA A 82 -19.74 0.24 -25.67
C ALA A 82 -20.60 1.38 -25.05
N TRP A 83 -21.11 1.19 -23.83
CA TRP A 83 -21.93 2.17 -23.11
C TRP A 83 -21.14 2.91 -22.02
N PHE A 84 -19.96 2.40 -21.64
CA PHE A 84 -19.13 2.95 -20.58
C PHE A 84 -18.31 4.13 -21.08
N ARG A 85 -18.41 5.25 -20.36
CA ARG A 85 -17.54 6.43 -20.45
C ARG A 85 -16.54 6.42 -19.30
N ASN A 86 -15.56 7.34 -19.34
CA ASN A 86 -14.55 7.46 -18.28
C ASN A 86 -15.14 7.59 -16.87
N GLU A 87 -16.26 8.31 -16.73
CA GLU A 87 -16.95 8.48 -15.45
C GLU A 87 -17.53 7.15 -14.96
N ASP A 88 -18.17 6.38 -15.84
CA ASP A 88 -18.71 5.05 -15.51
C ASP A 88 -17.60 4.07 -15.14
N ILE A 89 -16.45 4.11 -15.84
CA ILE A 89 -15.28 3.29 -15.52
C ILE A 89 -14.70 3.68 -14.17
N SER A 90 -14.58 4.98 -13.90
CA SER A 90 -14.08 5.49 -12.61
C SER A 90 -15.02 5.09 -11.46
N PHE A 91 -16.34 5.19 -11.68
CA PHE A 91 -17.36 4.77 -10.73
C PHE A 91 -17.33 3.25 -10.50
N PHE A 92 -17.10 2.45 -11.54
CA PHE A 92 -16.94 1.00 -11.42
C PHE A 92 -15.77 0.63 -10.51
N PHE A 93 -14.61 1.30 -10.64
CA PHE A 93 -13.49 1.08 -9.72
C PHE A 93 -13.89 1.45 -8.29
N LEU A 94 -14.46 2.65 -8.09
CA LEU A 94 -14.88 3.11 -6.76
C LEU A 94 -15.90 2.17 -6.09
N SER A 95 -16.82 1.59 -6.84
CA SER A 95 -17.81 0.66 -6.28
C SER A 95 -17.20 -0.63 -5.74
N GLN A 96 -15.99 -1.02 -6.19
CA GLN A 96 -15.29 -2.17 -5.63
C GLN A 96 -14.89 -1.96 -4.16
N LEU A 97 -14.78 -0.71 -3.70
CA LEU A 97 -14.52 -0.41 -2.28
C LEU A 97 -15.70 -0.75 -1.36
N ILE A 98 -16.90 -0.90 -1.92
CA ILE A 98 -18.12 -1.23 -1.17
C ILE A 98 -18.26 -2.74 -0.99
N LEU A 99 -17.60 -3.54 -1.84
CA LEU A 99 -17.66 -4.99 -1.76
C LEU A 99 -17.00 -5.47 -0.46
N PRO A 100 -17.70 -6.24 0.39
CA PRO A 100 -17.10 -6.79 1.59
C PRO A 100 -16.00 -7.80 1.19
N PRO A 101 -14.76 -7.67 1.70
CA PRO A 101 -13.66 -8.57 1.32
C PRO A 101 -13.96 -10.06 1.54
N VAL A 102 -14.79 -10.37 2.54
CA VAL A 102 -15.22 -11.74 2.85
C VAL A 102 -15.99 -12.40 1.70
N VAL A 103 -16.74 -11.63 0.90
CA VAL A 103 -17.49 -12.15 -0.26
C VAL A 103 -16.54 -12.67 -1.34
N LEU A 104 -15.37 -12.05 -1.46
CA LEU A 104 -14.35 -12.41 -2.43
C LEU A 104 -13.45 -13.57 -1.95
N ALA A 105 -13.47 -13.89 -0.66
CA ALA A 105 -12.56 -14.88 -0.06
C ALA A 105 -12.68 -16.28 -0.69
N LEU A 106 -13.90 -16.81 -0.84
CA LEU A 106 -14.12 -18.14 -1.43
C LEU A 106 -13.72 -18.21 -2.91
N PRO A 107 -14.17 -17.28 -3.79
CA PRO A 107 -13.71 -17.23 -5.18
C PRO A 107 -12.18 -17.17 -5.30
N PHE A 108 -11.52 -16.32 -4.52
CA PHE A 108 -10.06 -16.21 -4.56
C PHE A 108 -9.36 -17.46 -4.03
N LEU A 109 -9.88 -18.10 -2.98
CA LEU A 109 -9.33 -19.36 -2.47
C LEU A 109 -9.32 -20.43 -3.55
N VAL A 110 -10.45 -20.63 -4.23
CA VAL A 110 -10.56 -21.61 -5.32
C VAL A 110 -9.63 -21.23 -6.47
N LEU A 111 -9.67 -19.98 -6.93
CA LEU A 111 -8.82 -19.51 -8.02
C LEU A 111 -7.34 -19.71 -7.71
N TYR A 112 -6.88 -19.26 -6.55
CA TYR A 112 -5.46 -19.29 -6.18
C TYR A 112 -4.97 -20.71 -5.93
N ARG A 113 -5.84 -21.62 -5.51
CA ARG A 113 -5.53 -23.04 -5.45
C ARG A 113 -5.26 -23.61 -6.85
N GLU A 114 -6.12 -23.32 -7.83
CA GLU A 114 -5.98 -23.82 -9.21
C GLU A 114 -4.72 -23.29 -9.90
N VAL A 115 -4.34 -22.03 -9.64
CA VAL A 115 -3.13 -21.42 -10.23
C VAL A 115 -1.88 -21.56 -9.36
N ALA A 116 -1.92 -22.38 -8.30
CA ALA A 116 -0.81 -22.62 -7.37
C ALA A 116 -0.23 -21.33 -6.71
N LEU A 117 -1.08 -20.33 -6.48
CA LEU A 117 -0.76 -19.09 -5.75
C LEU A 117 -1.22 -19.10 -4.29
N LEU A 118 -1.95 -20.14 -3.86
CA LEU A 118 -2.38 -20.31 -2.48
C LEU A 118 -1.16 -20.37 -1.53
N ASP A 119 -1.24 -19.68 -0.39
CA ASP A 119 -0.18 -19.59 0.61
C ASP A 119 1.18 -19.08 0.10
N THR A 120 1.19 -18.36 -1.04
CA THR A 120 2.40 -17.73 -1.59
C THR A 120 2.42 -16.23 -1.31
N ARG A 121 3.63 -15.67 -1.13
CA ARG A 121 3.81 -14.21 -0.98
C ARG A 121 3.39 -13.45 -2.24
N ILE A 122 3.62 -14.03 -3.42
CA ILE A 122 3.24 -13.43 -4.71
C ILE A 122 1.72 -13.35 -4.82
N GLY A 123 1.01 -14.43 -4.46
CA GLY A 123 -0.45 -14.42 -4.39
C GLY A 123 -0.96 -13.30 -3.48
N LEU A 124 -0.42 -13.19 -2.26
CA LEU A 124 -0.81 -12.12 -1.33
C LEU A 124 -0.57 -10.71 -1.90
N VAL A 125 0.59 -10.48 -2.53
CA VAL A 125 0.89 -9.18 -3.17
C VAL A 125 -0.15 -8.85 -4.25
N LEU A 126 -0.49 -9.80 -5.12
CA LEU A 126 -1.47 -9.59 -6.18
C LEU A 126 -2.88 -9.33 -5.64
N LEU A 127 -3.29 -10.09 -4.61
CA LEU A 127 -4.59 -9.91 -3.98
C LEU A 127 -4.69 -8.55 -3.30
N TYR A 128 -3.69 -8.15 -2.53
CA TYR A 128 -3.66 -6.84 -1.87
C TYR A 128 -3.59 -5.70 -2.88
N THR A 129 -2.81 -5.84 -3.96
CA THR A 129 -2.78 -4.88 -5.06
C THR A 129 -4.19 -4.63 -5.59
N LEU A 130 -4.95 -5.69 -5.87
CA LEU A 130 -6.32 -5.59 -6.37
C LEU A 130 -7.24 -4.87 -5.39
N MET A 131 -7.12 -5.15 -4.09
CA MET A 131 -7.96 -4.55 -3.05
C MET A 131 -7.74 -3.04 -2.91
N VAL A 132 -6.50 -2.57 -3.02
CA VAL A 132 -6.17 -1.12 -2.90
C VAL A 132 -6.15 -0.39 -4.24
N LEU A 133 -6.20 -1.09 -5.37
CA LEU A 133 -6.17 -0.47 -6.70
C LEU A 133 -7.26 0.60 -6.91
N PRO A 134 -8.53 0.40 -6.47
CA PRO A 134 -9.56 1.42 -6.64
C PRO A 134 -9.24 2.77 -5.97
N ILE A 135 -8.76 2.73 -4.72
CA ILE A 135 -8.44 3.95 -3.98
C ILE A 135 -7.22 4.65 -4.60
N VAL A 136 -6.23 3.88 -5.07
CA VAL A 136 -5.07 4.42 -5.76
C VAL A 136 -5.47 5.08 -7.10
N ILE A 137 -6.29 4.42 -7.92
CA ILE A 137 -6.79 5.00 -9.18
C ILE A 137 -7.53 6.30 -8.90
N TRP A 138 -8.37 6.33 -7.86
CA TRP A 138 -9.15 7.51 -7.53
C TRP A 138 -8.27 8.70 -7.13
N ILE A 139 -7.31 8.49 -6.21
CA ILE A 139 -6.38 9.54 -5.77
C ILE A 139 -5.52 10.02 -6.93
N MET A 140 -4.96 9.09 -7.72
CA MET A 140 -4.12 9.47 -8.86
C MET A 140 -4.89 10.20 -9.94
N ARG A 141 -6.18 9.87 -10.15
CA ARG A 141 -7.05 10.57 -11.10
C ARG A 141 -7.27 12.01 -10.67
N ASP A 142 -7.54 12.25 -9.38
CA ASP A 142 -7.65 13.60 -8.83
C ASP A 142 -6.35 14.38 -9.02
N GLN A 143 -5.22 13.76 -8.67
CA GLN A 143 -3.90 14.37 -8.81
C GLN A 143 -3.59 14.74 -10.26
N PHE A 144 -3.83 13.85 -11.23
CA PHE A 144 -3.57 14.15 -12.65
C PHE A 144 -4.54 15.17 -13.25
N ASN A 145 -5.80 15.23 -12.79
CA ASN A 145 -6.74 16.26 -13.22
C ASN A 145 -6.31 17.66 -12.77
N SER A 146 -5.61 17.77 -11.64
CA SER A 146 -5.08 19.06 -11.15
C SER A 146 -3.95 19.62 -12.03
N ILE A 147 -3.32 18.78 -12.85
CA ILE A 147 -2.19 19.17 -13.71
C ILE A 147 -2.73 19.74 -15.02
N PRO A 148 -2.43 21.02 -15.35
CA PRO A 148 -2.85 21.65 -16.59
C PRO A 148 -2.39 20.85 -17.82
N VAL A 149 -3.28 20.69 -18.80
CA VAL A 149 -3.00 19.90 -20.02
C VAL A 149 -1.95 20.60 -20.91
N GLU A 150 -1.85 21.91 -20.80
CA GLU A 150 -0.95 22.77 -21.55
C GLU A 150 0.52 22.43 -21.28
N LEU A 151 0.85 21.95 -20.07
CA LEU A 151 2.21 21.50 -19.73
C LEU A 151 2.61 20.26 -20.54
N GLU A 152 1.65 19.39 -20.80
CA GLU A 152 1.84 18.18 -21.57
C GLU A 152 1.91 18.50 -23.07
N GLU A 153 1.04 19.38 -23.56
CA GLU A 153 1.08 19.88 -24.94
C GLU A 153 2.38 20.61 -25.25
N ALA A 154 2.87 21.46 -24.35
CA ALA A 154 4.17 22.13 -24.48
C ALA A 154 5.33 21.12 -24.60
N ALA A 155 5.32 20.07 -23.76
CA ALA A 155 6.30 19.00 -23.82
C ALA A 155 6.28 18.24 -25.16
N LEU A 156 5.10 18.01 -25.74
CA LEU A 156 4.96 17.40 -27.05
C LEU A 156 5.48 18.32 -28.17
N VAL A 157 5.24 19.63 -28.08
CA VAL A 157 5.79 20.64 -29.01
C VAL A 157 7.33 20.68 -28.94
N ASP A 158 7.90 20.51 -27.75
CA ASP A 158 9.34 20.39 -27.51
C ASP A 158 9.93 19.04 -27.98
N GLY A 159 9.12 18.18 -28.59
CA GLY A 159 9.55 16.93 -29.22
C GLY A 159 9.55 15.71 -28.31
N LEU A 160 8.97 15.79 -27.10
CA LEU A 160 8.74 14.59 -26.29
C LEU A 160 7.61 13.76 -26.89
N SER A 161 7.68 12.44 -26.72
CA SER A 161 6.54 11.55 -26.92
C SER A 161 5.58 11.64 -25.74
N ILE A 162 4.38 11.10 -25.86
CA ILE A 162 3.40 10.99 -24.76
C ILE A 162 4.02 10.33 -23.53
N TRP A 163 4.74 9.22 -23.71
CA TRP A 163 5.45 8.55 -22.62
C TRP A 163 6.57 9.43 -22.04
N GLY A 164 7.25 10.20 -22.89
CA GLY A 164 8.24 11.19 -22.47
C GLY A 164 7.62 12.27 -21.58
N ALA A 165 6.49 12.84 -22.00
CA ALA A 165 5.74 13.84 -21.24
C ALA A 165 5.22 13.26 -19.93
N PHE A 166 4.67 12.04 -19.95
CA PHE A 166 4.20 11.34 -18.75
C PHE A 166 5.31 11.19 -17.70
N PHE A 167 6.45 10.59 -18.06
CA PHE A 167 7.51 10.30 -17.09
C PHE A 167 8.34 11.53 -16.68
N ARG A 168 8.50 12.53 -17.56
CA ARG A 168 9.36 13.69 -17.29
C ARG A 168 8.62 14.92 -16.77
N ILE A 169 7.31 15.03 -17.03
CA ILE A 169 6.51 16.21 -16.66
C ILE A 169 5.41 15.81 -15.69
N VAL A 170 4.51 14.93 -16.10
CA VAL A 170 3.29 14.61 -15.33
C VAL A 170 3.62 13.89 -14.02
N MET A 171 4.46 12.84 -14.08
CA MET A 171 4.83 12.02 -12.92
C MET A 171 5.55 12.80 -11.81
N PRO A 172 6.59 13.62 -12.10
CA PRO A 172 7.25 14.44 -11.07
C PRO A 172 6.32 15.46 -10.41
N ILE A 173 5.42 16.08 -11.18
CA ILE A 173 4.42 17.02 -10.64
C ILE A 173 3.40 16.28 -9.76
N ALA A 174 3.01 15.06 -10.13
CA ALA A 174 2.10 14.22 -9.37
C ALA A 174 2.75 13.52 -8.16
N LEU A 175 4.08 13.59 -8.01
CA LEU A 175 4.83 12.81 -7.01
C LEU A 175 4.32 12.99 -5.57
N PRO A 176 3.96 14.19 -5.08
CA PRO A 176 3.45 14.35 -3.71
C PRO A 176 2.16 13.55 -3.47
N GLY A 177 1.21 13.61 -4.42
CA GLY A 177 -0.04 12.84 -4.35
C GLY A 177 0.20 11.34 -4.51
N MET A 178 1.15 10.94 -5.35
CA MET A 178 1.56 9.55 -5.51
C MET A 178 2.14 8.95 -4.24
N VAL A 179 2.99 9.69 -3.52
CA VAL A 179 3.56 9.25 -2.25
C VAL A 179 2.46 9.13 -1.18
N ALA A 180 1.51 10.07 -1.14
CA ALA A 180 0.37 9.97 -0.23
C ALA A 180 -0.50 8.73 -0.53
N ALA A 181 -0.80 8.46 -1.81
CA ALA A 181 -1.52 7.27 -2.23
C ALA A 181 -0.75 5.98 -1.88
N PHE A 182 0.58 5.97 -2.06
CA PHE A 182 1.43 4.83 -1.70
C PHE A 182 1.39 4.53 -0.21
N ILE A 183 1.54 5.56 0.63
CA ILE A 183 1.50 5.41 2.09
C ILE A 183 0.13 4.91 2.54
N LEU A 184 -0.95 5.47 2.00
CA LEU A 184 -2.30 5.02 2.32
C LEU A 184 -2.51 3.55 1.91
N ALA A 185 -2.11 3.18 0.70
CA ALA A 185 -2.17 1.79 0.24
C ALA A 185 -1.36 0.87 1.16
N MET A 186 -0.17 1.29 1.59
CA MET A 186 0.68 0.51 2.48
C MET A 186 0.02 0.26 3.84
N VAL A 187 -0.60 1.30 4.42
CA VAL A 187 -1.36 1.20 5.68
C VAL A 187 -2.55 0.24 5.54
N LEU A 188 -3.23 0.25 4.40
CA LEU A 188 -4.36 -0.65 4.13
C LEU A 188 -3.93 -2.10 3.89
N CYS A 189 -2.69 -2.33 3.45
CA CYS A 189 -2.15 -3.67 3.17
C CYS A 189 -1.33 -4.29 4.31
N TRP A 190 -1.01 -3.53 5.36
CA TRP A 190 -0.09 -3.96 6.42
C TRP A 190 -0.76 -4.84 7.49
#